data_AF-A0A2R6R7T3-F1
#
_entry.id   AF-A0A2R6R7T3-F1
#
_cell.length_a   1.000
_cell.length_b   1.000
_cell.length_c   1.000
_cell.angle_alpha   90.00
_cell.angle_beta   90.00
_cell.angle_gamma   90.00
#
_symmetry.space_group_name_H-M   'P 1'
#
loop_
_entity.id
_entity.type
_entity.pdbx_description
1 polymer ?
#
loop_
_entity_poly.entity_id
_entity_poly.type
_entity_poly.pdbx_seq_one_letter_code
_entity_poly.pdbx_strand_id
1 'polypeptide(L)'
;MIRFKLKSTYTEELDNMTMYYLVIPSAILAILIHPYTQHSLISRMLWAFCVYLESVSVLPQLRLIQNAKMVEPFTAHYVFALGVARFLGCAHWIIQVYDSAGKYLFLVGSGYLWLPMVLLSEIVQTFILADFCYYYIKSVVNGQLLMSLPLV
;
A
#
# COMPACT_ATOMS: atom_id res chain seq x y z
N MET A 1 -18.66 -10.18 1.92
CA MET A 1 -19.14 -11.01 0.79
C MET A 1 -18.28 -12.26 0.59
N ILE A 2 -16.95 -12.12 0.43
CA ILE A 2 -16.01 -13.22 0.17
C ILE A 2 -16.09 -14.34 1.21
N ARG A 3 -15.97 -14.03 2.52
CA ARG A 3 -15.96 -15.04 3.60
C ARG A 3 -17.27 -15.82 3.82
N PHE A 4 -18.40 -15.32 3.32
CA PHE A 4 -19.71 -15.90 3.63
C PHE A 4 -20.45 -16.35 2.37
N LYS A 5 -20.77 -15.42 1.46
CA LYS A 5 -21.60 -15.68 0.28
C LYS A 5 -20.82 -16.35 -0.86
N LEU A 6 -19.54 -16.00 -1.02
CA LEU A 6 -18.68 -16.48 -2.11
C LEU A 6 -17.57 -17.42 -1.59
N LYS A 7 -17.81 -18.07 -0.44
CA LYS A 7 -16.82 -18.95 0.18
C LYS A 7 -16.47 -20.14 -0.71
N SER A 8 -17.42 -20.67 -1.48
CA SER A 8 -17.22 -21.82 -2.36
C SER A 8 -16.32 -21.53 -3.57
N THR A 9 -16.24 -20.29 -4.01
CA THR A 9 -15.39 -19.86 -5.13
C THR A 9 -14.04 -19.29 -4.66
N TYR A 10 -13.83 -19.20 -3.36
CA TYR A 10 -12.59 -18.67 -2.78
C TYR A 10 -11.51 -19.76 -2.74
N THR A 11 -10.39 -19.50 -3.40
CA THR A 11 -9.25 -20.42 -3.44
C THR A 11 -8.27 -20.10 -2.32
N GLU A 12 -8.45 -20.73 -1.17
CA GLU A 12 -7.61 -20.54 0.02
C GLU A 12 -6.15 -20.93 -0.25
N GLU A 13 -5.90 -21.92 -1.11
CA GLU A 13 -4.55 -22.38 -1.48
C GLU A 13 -3.69 -21.31 -2.16
N LEU A 14 -4.29 -20.26 -2.72
CA LEU A 14 -3.57 -19.15 -3.36
C LEU A 14 -3.29 -18.00 -2.37
N ASP A 15 -4.09 -17.86 -1.31
CA ASP A 15 -3.98 -16.81 -0.29
C ASP A 15 -3.22 -17.29 0.96
N ASN A 16 -1.96 -17.69 0.76
CA ASN A 16 -1.14 -18.26 1.83
C ASN A 16 -0.43 -17.20 2.70
N MET A 17 -0.71 -15.91 2.51
CA MET A 17 0.00 -14.86 3.25
C MET A 17 -0.58 -14.66 4.64
N THR A 18 0.22 -14.95 5.67
CA THR A 18 -0.20 -14.77 7.06
C THR A 18 -0.34 -13.29 7.42
N MET A 19 -1.57 -12.87 7.76
CA MET A 19 -1.90 -11.49 8.13
C MET A 19 -1.05 -10.91 9.29
N TYR A 20 -0.61 -11.76 10.22
CA TYR A 20 0.19 -11.35 11.37
C TYR A 20 1.51 -10.66 10.99
N TYR A 21 2.12 -11.03 9.85
CA TYR A 21 3.35 -10.41 9.37
C TYR A 21 3.16 -8.95 8.94
N LEU A 22 1.93 -8.51 8.67
CA LEU A 22 1.62 -7.13 8.31
C LEU A 22 1.16 -6.36 9.54
N VAL A 23 0.21 -6.93 10.29
CA VAL A 23 -0.44 -6.25 11.42
C VAL A 23 0.54 -5.95 12.56
N ILE A 24 1.40 -6.91 12.92
CA ILE A 24 2.30 -6.75 14.06
C ILE A 24 3.35 -5.64 13.81
N PRO A 25 4.08 -5.63 12.67
CA PRO A 25 5.02 -4.54 12.38
C PRO A 25 4.35 -3.18 12.29
N SER A 26 3.18 -3.06 11.64
CA SER A 26 2.46 -1.80 11.55
C SER A 26 2.01 -1.30 12.94
N ALA A 27 1.60 -2.19 13.85
CA ALA A 27 1.24 -1.83 15.23
C ALA A 27 2.46 -1.36 16.03
N ILE A 28 3.60 -2.06 15.91
CA ILE A 28 4.85 -1.65 16.57
C ILE A 28 5.29 -0.27 16.09
N LEU A 29 5.31 -0.05 14.77
CA LEU A 29 5.67 1.24 14.18
C LEU A 29 4.71 2.35 14.64
N ALA A 30 3.41 2.07 14.76
CA ALA A 30 2.42 3.04 15.22
C ALA A 30 2.62 3.46 16.68
N ILE A 31 3.07 2.56 17.55
CA ILE A 31 3.38 2.89 18.94
C ILE A 31 4.66 3.73 19.00
N LEU A 32 5.70 3.35 18.25
CA LEU A 32 6.99 4.03 18.25
C LEU A 32 6.93 5.41 17.59
N ILE A 33 6.22 5.52 16.46
CA ILE A 33 6.16 6.74 15.64
C ILE A 33 4.71 7.08 15.35
N HIS A 34 4.16 8.00 16.14
CA HIS A 34 2.82 8.54 15.98
C HIS A 34 2.85 10.07 15.90
N PRO A 35 1.90 10.72 15.19
CA PRO A 35 1.87 12.16 15.05
C PRO A 35 1.74 12.85 16.40
N TYR A 36 2.36 14.02 16.59
CA TYR A 36 2.23 14.85 17.79
C TYR A 36 1.14 15.91 17.58
N THR A 37 -0.12 15.50 17.73
CA THR A 37 -1.31 16.35 17.56
C THR A 37 -2.07 16.51 18.89
N GLN A 38 -2.98 17.49 18.97
CA GLN A 38 -3.84 17.78 20.14
C GLN A 38 -4.85 16.68 20.49
N HIS A 39 -4.92 15.60 19.70
CA HIS A 39 -5.83 14.48 19.93
C HIS A 39 -5.33 13.54 21.02
N SER A 40 -6.22 12.68 21.52
CA SER A 40 -5.88 11.65 22.50
C SER A 40 -4.73 10.75 22.00
N LEU A 41 -3.88 10.28 22.91
CA LEU A 41 -2.75 9.39 22.59
C LEU A 41 -3.21 8.16 21.77
N ILE A 42 -4.35 7.58 22.15
CA ILE A 42 -4.93 6.40 21.49
C ILE A 42 -5.32 6.73 20.05
N SER A 43 -6.02 7.86 19.83
CA SER A 43 -6.39 8.29 18.47
C SER A 43 -5.16 8.53 17.58
N ARG A 44 -4.08 9.06 18.14
CA ARG A 44 -2.82 9.31 17.42
C ARG A 44 -2.14 8.01 17.00
N MET A 45 -2.07 7.03 17.89
CA MET A 45 -1.52 5.69 17.59
C MET A 45 -2.40 4.94 16.58
N LEU A 46 -3.73 4.99 16.73
CA LEU A 46 -4.65 4.36 15.78
C LEU A 46 -4.54 4.96 14.38
N TRP A 47 -4.39 6.29 14.27
CA TRP A 47 -4.19 6.95 12.99
C TRP A 47 -2.88 6.49 12.34
N ALA A 48 -1.77 6.48 13.08
CA ALA A 48 -0.48 6.00 12.58
C ALA A 48 -0.55 4.52 12.16
N PHE A 49 -1.26 3.70 12.94
CA PHE A 49 -1.51 2.30 12.62
C PHE A 49 -2.27 2.15 11.30
N CYS A 50 -3.33 2.93 11.06
CA CYS A 50 -4.06 2.92 9.80
C CYS A 50 -3.14 3.25 8.62
N VAL A 51 -2.33 4.30 8.73
CA VAL A 51 -1.40 4.72 7.67
C VAL A 51 -0.37 3.63 7.36
N TYR A 52 0.27 3.06 8.40
CA TYR A 52 1.28 2.02 8.21
C TYR A 52 0.70 0.67 7.79
N LEU A 53 -0.51 0.34 8.19
CA LEU A 53 -1.18 -0.88 7.74
C LEU A 53 -1.65 -0.72 6.29
N GLU A 54 -2.15 0.45 5.92
CA GLU A 54 -2.63 0.74 4.57
C GLU A 54 -1.52 0.55 3.53
N SER A 55 -0.30 1.03 3.82
CA SER A 55 0.83 0.93 2.89
C SER A 55 1.23 -0.50 2.53
N VAL A 56 1.03 -1.45 3.46
CA VAL A 56 1.37 -2.87 3.28
C VAL A 56 0.17 -3.75 2.97
N SER A 57 -1.05 -3.28 3.20
CA SER A 57 -2.30 -4.06 3.07
C SER A 57 -2.56 -4.63 1.67
N VAL A 58 -1.90 -4.08 0.65
CA VAL A 58 -1.99 -4.54 -0.74
C VAL A 58 -1.18 -5.83 -1.01
N LEU A 59 -0.23 -6.18 -0.14
CA LEU A 59 0.67 -7.31 -0.33
C LEU A 59 -0.04 -8.67 -0.47
N PRO A 60 -1.04 -9.03 0.36
CA PRO A 60 -1.73 -10.32 0.23
C PRO A 60 -2.42 -10.44 -1.13
N GLN A 61 -3.06 -9.36 -1.59
CA GLN A 61 -3.71 -9.31 -2.90
C GLN A 61 -2.71 -9.50 -4.04
N LEU A 62 -1.56 -8.84 -3.98
CA LEU A 62 -0.50 -9.01 -4.99
C LEU A 62 0.08 -10.42 -4.97
N ARG A 63 0.29 -11.00 -3.78
CA ARG A 63 0.79 -12.37 -3.64
C ARG A 63 -0.18 -13.40 -4.22
N LEU A 64 -1.48 -13.21 -4.01
CA LEU A 64 -2.52 -14.04 -4.61
C LEU A 64 -2.47 -13.98 -6.14
N ILE A 65 -2.35 -12.78 -6.70
CA ILE A 65 -2.24 -12.55 -8.15
C ILE A 65 -0.98 -13.22 -8.72
N GLN A 66 0.15 -13.13 -8.02
CA GLN A 66 1.40 -13.81 -8.38
C GLN A 66 1.24 -15.34 -8.36
N ASN A 67 0.60 -15.89 -7.32
CA ASN A 67 0.37 -17.32 -7.17
C ASN A 67 -0.60 -17.87 -8.22
N ALA A 68 -1.63 -17.09 -8.59
CA ALA A 68 -2.63 -17.48 -9.56
C ALA A 68 -2.07 -17.65 -10.98
N LYS A 69 -0.93 -17.00 -11.31
CA LYS A 69 -0.24 -16.98 -12.63
C LYS A 69 -1.07 -16.47 -13.82
N MET A 70 -2.38 -16.31 -13.65
CA MET A 70 -3.35 -15.83 -14.61
C MET A 70 -4.19 -14.77 -13.93
N VAL A 71 -4.06 -13.53 -14.37
CA VAL A 71 -4.83 -12.41 -13.83
C VAL A 71 -5.98 -12.10 -14.77
N GLU A 72 -7.19 -12.07 -14.23
CA GLU A 72 -8.36 -11.61 -14.97
C GLU A 72 -8.21 -10.11 -15.30
N PRO A 73 -8.59 -9.69 -16.52
CA PRO A 73 -8.39 -8.30 -16.96
C PRO A 73 -9.09 -7.28 -16.06
N PHE A 74 -10.29 -7.58 -15.56
CA PHE A 74 -11.01 -6.70 -14.62
C PHE A 74 -10.24 -6.48 -13.31
N THR A 75 -9.68 -7.55 -12.75
CA THR A 75 -8.83 -7.47 -11.55
C THR A 75 -7.58 -6.65 -11.83
N ALA A 76 -6.97 -6.81 -13.01
CA ALA A 76 -5.80 -6.05 -13.41
C ALA A 76 -6.09 -4.54 -13.53
N HIS A 77 -7.21 -4.16 -14.17
CA HIS A 77 -7.67 -2.77 -14.24
C HIS A 77 -7.92 -2.16 -12.86
N TYR A 78 -8.53 -2.94 -11.94
CA TYR A 78 -8.76 -2.49 -10.57
C TYR A 78 -7.46 -2.19 -9.83
N VAL A 79 -6.49 -3.13 -9.87
CA VAL A 79 -5.20 -2.94 -9.18
C VAL A 79 -4.40 -1.80 -9.83
N PHE A 80 -4.48 -1.63 -11.14
CA PHE A 80 -3.86 -0.50 -11.83
C PHE A 80 -4.47 0.85 -11.40
N ALA A 81 -5.80 0.96 -11.35
CA ALA A 81 -6.48 2.18 -10.88
C ALA A 81 -6.14 2.48 -9.41
N LEU A 82 -6.02 1.45 -8.57
CA LEU A 82 -5.51 1.57 -7.21
C LEU A 82 -4.09 2.15 -7.19
N GLY A 83 -3.19 1.64 -8.04
CA GLY A 83 -1.83 2.17 -8.21
C GLY A 83 -1.80 3.65 -8.60
N VAL A 84 -2.61 4.05 -9.57
CA VAL A 84 -2.73 5.47 -9.98
C VAL A 84 -3.22 6.33 -8.82
N ALA A 85 -4.24 5.90 -8.08
CA ALA A 85 -4.74 6.64 -6.93
C ALA A 85 -3.65 6.86 -5.86
N ARG A 86 -2.79 5.87 -5.61
CA ARG A 86 -1.67 5.99 -4.66
C ARG A 86 -0.56 6.89 -5.16
N PHE A 87 -0.22 6.81 -6.44
CA PHE A 87 0.74 7.72 -7.04
C PHE A 87 0.30 9.19 -6.90
N LEU A 88 -1.00 9.48 -7.12
CA LEU A 88 -1.57 10.81 -6.90
C LEU A 88 -1.52 11.23 -5.42
N GLY A 89 -1.75 10.30 -4.49
CA GLY A 89 -1.57 10.54 -3.05
C GLY A 89 -0.14 10.93 -2.67
N CYS A 90 0.84 10.19 -3.17
CA CYS A 90 2.26 10.51 -3.02
C CYS A 90 2.60 11.89 -3.60
N ALA A 91 2.12 12.19 -4.81
CA ALA A 91 2.32 13.50 -5.45
C ALA A 91 1.72 14.64 -4.63
N HIS A 92 0.53 14.46 -4.06
CA HIS A 92 -0.12 15.44 -3.18
C HIS A 92 0.77 15.79 -1.98
N TRP A 93 1.31 14.79 -1.29
CA TRP A 93 2.21 15.01 -0.15
C TRP A 93 3.52 15.69 -0.56
N ILE A 94 4.10 15.34 -1.71
CA ILE A 94 5.31 16.00 -2.24
C ILE A 94 5.04 17.49 -2.51
N ILE A 95 3.92 17.81 -3.15
CA ILE A 95 3.51 19.20 -3.40
C ILE A 95 3.35 19.95 -2.08
N GLN A 96 2.75 19.32 -1.06
CA GLN A 96 2.58 19.93 0.25
C GLN A 96 3.91 20.24 0.95
N VAL A 97 4.93 19.39 0.77
CA VAL A 97 6.29 19.65 1.25
C VAL A 97 6.94 20.83 0.55
N TYR A 98 6.78 20.92 -0.77
CA TYR A 98 7.30 22.01 -1.56
C TYR A 98 6.65 23.35 -1.20
N ASP A 99 5.32 23.39 -1.13
CA ASP A 99 4.53 24.60 -0.81
C ASP A 99 4.80 25.09 0.63
N SER A 100 5.13 24.18 1.54
CA SER A 100 5.55 24.52 2.91
C SER A 100 6.99 25.01 3.02
N ALA A 101 7.67 25.30 1.90
CA ALA A 101 9.04 25.80 1.83
C ALA A 101 10.05 24.96 2.63
N GLY A 102 9.83 23.64 2.74
CA GLY A 102 10.68 22.76 3.52
C GLY A 102 10.55 22.88 5.05
N LYS A 103 9.55 23.62 5.58
CA LYS A 103 9.26 23.60 7.04
C LYS A 103 9.08 22.19 7.58
N TYR A 104 8.48 21.29 6.80
CA TYR A 104 8.33 19.89 7.17
C TYR A 104 9.66 19.13 7.23
N LEU A 105 10.65 19.48 6.40
CA LEU A 105 12.02 18.95 6.49
C LEU A 105 12.77 19.51 7.71
N PHE A 106 12.54 20.78 8.07
CA PHE A 106 13.11 21.39 9.29
C PHE A 106 12.53 20.81 10.58
N LEU A 107 11.24 20.44 10.58
CA LEU A 107 10.55 19.78 11.71
C LEU A 107 11.11 18.37 11.99
N VAL A 108 11.69 17.70 10.99
CA VAL A 108 12.43 16.43 11.18
C VAL A 108 13.61 16.63 12.13
N GLY A 109 14.34 17.74 11.98
CA GLY A 109 15.44 18.12 12.88
C GLY A 109 14.99 18.46 14.30
N SER A 110 13.70 18.76 14.51
CA SER A 110 13.10 19.03 15.82
C SER A 110 12.44 17.80 16.46
N GLY A 111 12.61 16.60 15.88
CA GLY A 111 12.09 15.34 16.42
C GLY A 111 10.68 14.96 15.95
N TYR A 112 10.06 15.72 15.04
CA TYR A 112 8.75 15.41 14.48
C TYR A 112 8.89 14.45 13.28
N LEU A 113 9.18 13.19 13.55
CA LEU A 113 9.39 12.14 12.54
C LEU A 113 8.12 11.66 11.82
N TRP A 114 6.94 12.13 12.24
CA TRP A 114 5.66 11.61 11.75
C TRP A 114 5.39 11.93 10.28
N LEU A 115 5.71 13.15 9.82
CA LEU A 115 5.50 13.57 8.42
C LEU A 115 6.37 12.79 7.43
N PRO A 116 7.70 12.65 7.66
CA PRO A 116 8.54 11.77 6.85
C PRO A 116 8.04 10.32 6.81
N MET A 117 7.50 9.80 7.92
CA MET A 117 6.96 8.44 7.96
C MET A 117 5.70 8.27 7.11
N VAL A 118 4.84 9.30 7.00
CA VAL A 118 3.69 9.29 6.09
C VAL A 118 4.18 9.25 4.64
N LEU A 119 5.11 10.13 4.26
CA LEU A 119 5.72 10.11 2.93
C LEU A 119 6.39 8.76 2.62
N LEU A 120 7.13 8.22 3.58
CA LEU A 120 7.77 6.92 3.44
C LEU A 120 6.74 5.81 3.23
N SER A 121 5.61 5.84 3.96
CA SER A 121 4.54 4.86 3.77
C SER A 121 3.90 4.93 2.37
N GLU A 122 3.68 6.13 1.85
CA GLU A 122 3.19 6.36 0.48
C GLU A 122 4.19 5.88 -0.58
N ILE A 123 5.48 6.14 -0.36
CA ILE A 123 6.57 5.67 -1.24
C ILE A 123 6.65 4.14 -1.23
N VAL A 124 6.62 3.51 -0.05
CA VAL A 124 6.64 2.04 0.09
C VAL A 124 5.48 1.43 -0.68
N GLN A 125 4.26 1.96 -0.50
CA GLN A 125 3.11 1.46 -1.23
C GLN A 125 3.25 1.67 -2.74
N THR A 126 3.65 2.86 -3.17
CA THR A 126 3.85 3.17 -4.60
C THR A 126 4.88 2.25 -5.24
N PHE A 127 5.98 1.96 -4.53
CA PHE A 127 7.03 1.07 -5.00
C PHE A 127 6.54 -0.38 -5.14
N ILE A 128 5.79 -0.88 -4.16
CA ILE A 128 5.18 -2.22 -4.20
C ILE A 128 4.24 -2.35 -5.41
N LEU A 129 3.41 -1.33 -5.69
CA LEU A 129 2.50 -1.35 -6.84
C LEU A 129 3.19 -1.05 -8.17
N ALA A 130 4.35 -0.40 -8.17
CA ALA A 130 5.06 -0.01 -9.39
C ALA A 130 5.46 -1.24 -10.22
N ASP A 131 5.92 -2.31 -9.58
CA ASP A 131 6.27 -3.56 -10.26
C ASP A 131 5.06 -4.15 -11.00
N PHE A 132 3.91 -4.23 -10.31
CA PHE A 132 2.66 -4.66 -10.91
C PHE A 132 2.24 -3.76 -12.08
N CYS A 133 2.26 -2.43 -11.88
CA CYS A 133 1.86 -1.47 -12.92
C CYS A 133 2.75 -1.57 -14.17
N TYR A 134 4.06 -1.79 -13.99
CA TYR A 134 5.00 -1.98 -15.09
C TYR A 134 4.65 -3.22 -15.94
N TYR A 135 4.47 -4.38 -15.29
CA TYR A 135 4.08 -5.59 -16.00
C TYR A 135 2.69 -5.47 -16.63
N TYR A 136 1.78 -4.75 -15.99
CA TYR A 136 0.44 -4.51 -16.51
C TYR A 136 0.49 -3.73 -17.82
N ILE A 137 1.21 -2.59 -17.85
CA ILE A 137 1.39 -1.79 -19.07
C ILE A 137 2.04 -2.62 -20.17
N LYS A 138 3.06 -3.41 -19.82
CA LYS A 138 3.72 -4.31 -20.78
C LYS A 138 2.76 -5.35 -21.38
N SER A 139 1.90 -5.95 -20.56
CA SER A 139 0.88 -6.91 -21.02
C SER A 139 -0.13 -6.27 -21.97
N VAL A 140 -0.60 -5.07 -21.64
CA VAL A 140 -1.54 -4.30 -22.46
C VAL A 140 -0.94 -3.91 -23.80
N VAL A 141 0.30 -3.41 -23.82
CA VAL A 141 1.02 -3.04 -25.06
C VAL A 141 1.25 -4.25 -25.97
N ASN A 142 1.53 -5.42 -25.38
CA ASN A 142 1.72 -6.66 -26.14
C ASN A 142 0.41 -7.34 -26.58
N GLY A 143 -0.77 -6.76 -26.26
CA GLY A 143 -2.08 -7.33 -26.60
C GLY A 143 -2.41 -8.64 -25.88
N GLN A 144 -1.67 -8.99 -24.82
CA GLN A 144 -1.94 -10.17 -24.01
C GLN A 144 -2.98 -9.82 -22.95
N LEU A 145 -4.18 -10.37 -23.11
CA LEU A 145 -5.33 -10.21 -22.20
C LEU A 145 -5.12 -10.95 -20.86
N LEU A 146 -4.21 -11.91 -20.83
CA LEU A 146 -3.86 -12.74 -19.67
C LEU A 146 -2.44 -12.40 -19.25
N MET A 147 -2.32 -11.76 -18.09
CA MET A 147 -1.05 -11.38 -17.51
C MET A 147 -0.47 -12.57 -16.75
N SER A 148 0.64 -13.13 -17.24
CA SER A 148 1.47 -14.05 -16.46
C SER A 148 2.60 -13.28 -15.81
N LEU A 149 2.54 -13.17 -14.48
CA LEU A 149 3.65 -12.64 -13.69
C LEU A 149 4.76 -13.69 -13.62
N PRO A 150 6.03 -13.32 -13.89
CA PRO A 150 7.14 -14.23 -13.66
C PRO A 150 7.25 -14.56 -12.17
N LEU A 151 7.68 -15.79 -11.87
CA LEU A 151 8.01 -16.21 -10.52
C LEU A 151 9.26 -15.42 -10.07
N VAL A 152 9.09 -14.49 -9.14
CA VAL A 152 10.20 -13.94 -8.35
C VAL A 152 10.43 -14.85 -7.16
#